data_AF-Q6LHT7-F1
#
_entry.id   AF-Q6LHT7-F1
#
_cell.length_a   1.000
_cell.length_b   1.000
_cell.length_c   1.000
_cell.angle_alpha   90.00
_cell.angle_beta   90.00
_cell.angle_gamma   90.00
#
_symmetry.space_group_name_H-M   'P 1'
#
loop_
_entity.id
_entity.type
_entity.pdbx_description
1 polymer ?
#
loop_
_entity_poly.entity_id
_entity_poly.type
_entity_poly.pdbx_seq_one_letter_code
_entity_poly.pdbx_strand_id
1 'polypeptide(L)'
;MTIKSSGTISMQDIVDEFGGEPPHALTEYYRGGGRVPDNPQNSRIPTSGTISLIDFYGAVNEIVRTITTGGLKATFGAFWRQNIPKRAIINGGVTRALLTIESGMKGTLVIDNYGEIQGYGGSEGRKGGDAVIVDSANITINNHGAIRGGGGGGGRGGVGGRGRYVQREPFSGEIYTQTTRYTDFSEEAVSTRIFRLTWGGAQVWQSQTNFLNPSAAIGGWTYVKGSLRRTTPSWQYPRIYSYAVYRSRTNYTHGGTGGVGGRGQGYGQGKQNGSAGRDGGRNAGRGGAGGNGGGWAQTGIRGRTGANGNSGGASQGAYGGRGGWAIKKKKKGRNVTINNLGTINGRIA
;
A
#
# COMPACT_ATOMS: atom_id res chain seq x y z
N MET A 1 37.72 31.67 7.16
CA MET A 1 38.52 31.09 8.27
C MET A 1 37.91 31.59 9.58
N THR A 2 37.64 30.75 10.59
CA THR A 2 36.99 31.20 11.83
C THR A 2 37.71 32.40 12.46
N ILE A 3 36.97 33.47 12.74
CA ILE A 3 37.51 34.65 13.42
C ILE A 3 37.98 34.23 14.82
N LYS A 4 39.15 34.72 15.23
CA LYS A 4 39.71 34.49 16.58
C LYS A 4 38.72 34.95 17.65
N SER A 5 38.79 34.37 18.84
CA SER A 5 37.97 34.78 19.99
C SER A 5 38.64 35.82 20.89
N SER A 6 39.95 36.05 20.73
CA SER A 6 40.76 37.01 21.49
C SER A 6 42.07 37.33 20.77
N GLY A 7 42.84 38.30 21.28
CA GLY A 7 44.14 38.72 20.72
C GLY A 7 43.99 39.61 19.49
N THR A 8 45.07 40.06 18.86
CA THR A 8 44.98 41.02 17.74
C THR A 8 44.14 40.48 16.58
N ILE A 9 43.12 41.26 16.18
CA ILE A 9 42.26 41.03 15.02
C ILE A 9 42.55 42.10 13.96
N SER A 10 42.54 41.70 12.69
CA SER A 10 42.81 42.55 11.55
C SER A 10 41.62 42.59 10.59
N MET A 11 41.60 43.59 9.69
CA MET A 11 40.64 43.62 8.60
C MET A 11 40.77 42.39 7.69
N GLN A 12 41.98 41.86 7.53
CA GLN A 12 42.22 40.67 6.72
C GLN A 12 41.55 39.43 7.33
N ASP A 13 41.53 39.28 8.66
CA ASP A 13 40.82 38.16 9.30
C ASP A 13 39.31 38.20 8.95
N ILE A 14 38.72 39.40 8.86
CA ILE A 14 37.30 39.60 8.47
C ILE A 14 37.08 39.27 7.00
N VAL A 15 37.97 39.76 6.12
CA VAL A 15 37.92 39.48 4.67
C VAL A 15 38.08 37.98 4.40
N ASP A 16 38.97 37.30 5.10
CA ASP A 16 39.22 35.86 4.95
C ASP A 16 38.03 35.01 5.40
N GLU A 17 37.16 35.53 6.28
CA GLU A 17 35.95 34.83 6.74
C GLU A 17 34.72 35.16 5.88
N PHE A 18 34.48 36.44 5.60
CA PHE A 18 33.24 36.92 4.99
C PHE A 18 33.40 37.32 3.51
N GLY A 19 34.63 37.33 2.99
CA GLY A 19 34.98 37.79 1.65
C GLY A 19 34.79 39.30 1.49
N GLY A 20 35.30 39.86 0.41
CA GLY A 20 35.28 41.31 0.16
C GLY A 20 36.06 41.63 -1.09
N GLU A 21 35.69 42.68 -1.80
CA GLU A 21 36.55 43.23 -2.86
C GLU A 21 37.24 44.49 -2.33
N PRO A 22 38.53 44.71 -2.61
CA PRO A 22 39.21 45.94 -2.21
C PRO A 22 38.64 47.18 -2.92
N PRO A 23 38.68 48.37 -2.30
CA PRO A 23 39.15 48.66 -0.94
C PRO A 23 38.13 48.23 0.13
N HIS A 24 38.62 47.67 1.23
CA HIS A 24 37.77 47.13 2.28
C HIS A 24 37.41 48.18 3.34
N ALA A 25 36.15 48.20 3.75
CA ALA A 25 35.67 49.03 4.87
C ALA A 25 34.81 48.21 5.84
N LEU A 26 34.90 48.49 7.14
CA LEU A 26 34.10 47.77 8.16
C LEU A 26 32.60 47.87 7.91
N THR A 27 32.14 48.96 7.31
CA THR A 27 30.72 49.19 6.98
C THR A 27 30.15 48.20 5.97
N GLU A 28 30.98 47.45 5.23
CA GLU A 28 30.52 46.38 4.34
C GLU A 28 30.09 45.11 5.11
N TYR A 29 30.46 45.02 6.38
CA TYR A 29 30.35 43.82 7.21
C TYR A 29 29.35 43.98 8.36
N TYR A 30 28.37 44.88 8.21
CA TYR A 30 27.23 44.87 9.13
C TYR A 30 26.51 43.53 9.10
N ARG A 31 26.05 43.10 10.27
CA ARG A 31 25.23 41.89 10.40
C ARG A 31 23.94 42.06 9.59
N GLY A 32 23.64 41.10 8.71
CA GLY A 32 22.49 41.17 7.82
C GLY A 32 22.70 42.06 6.58
N GLY A 33 23.85 42.73 6.43
CA GLY A 33 24.19 43.64 5.33
C GLY A 33 24.59 42.95 4.01
N GLY A 34 24.56 41.62 3.94
CA GLY A 34 24.81 40.83 2.73
C GLY A 34 26.03 39.93 2.79
N ARG A 35 27.05 40.29 3.58
CA ARG A 35 28.26 39.48 3.81
C ARG A 35 28.20 38.68 5.11
N VAL A 36 27.87 39.37 6.21
CA VAL A 36 27.82 38.76 7.54
C VAL A 36 26.42 38.20 7.80
N PRO A 37 26.28 36.88 8.01
CA PRO A 37 25.03 36.25 8.43
C PRO A 37 24.41 36.90 9.66
N ASP A 38 23.10 37.12 9.63
CA ASP A 38 22.34 37.49 10.82
C ASP A 38 21.99 36.23 11.64
N ASN A 39 22.86 35.92 12.61
CA ASN A 39 22.71 34.82 13.55
C ASN A 39 23.12 35.26 14.98
N PRO A 40 22.75 34.50 16.03
CA PRO A 40 23.09 34.84 17.42
C PRO A 40 24.60 34.95 17.68
N GLN A 41 25.44 34.18 17.01
CA GLN A 41 26.90 34.24 17.17
C GLN A 41 27.51 35.56 16.68
N ASN A 42 26.87 36.19 15.69
CA ASN A 42 27.29 37.48 15.14
C ASN A 42 26.61 38.66 15.85
N SER A 43 25.91 38.46 16.97
CA SER A 43 25.08 39.51 17.61
C SER A 43 25.86 40.73 18.10
N ARG A 44 27.18 40.59 18.30
CA ARG A 44 28.09 41.70 18.65
C ARG A 44 28.33 42.65 17.48
N ILE A 45 28.19 42.16 16.25
CA ILE A 45 28.31 42.98 15.04
C ILE A 45 27.00 43.76 14.88
N PRO A 46 27.06 45.10 14.86
CA PRO A 46 25.88 45.92 14.70
C PRO A 46 25.26 45.72 13.30
N THR A 47 23.98 46.04 13.18
CA THR A 47 23.27 46.04 11.88
C THR A 47 23.41 47.39 11.15
N SER A 48 23.85 48.44 11.86
CA SER A 48 24.19 49.77 11.34
C SER A 48 24.91 50.59 12.43
N GLY A 49 25.51 51.73 12.08
CA GLY A 49 26.14 52.64 13.05
C GLY A 49 27.61 52.32 13.33
N THR A 50 28.12 52.69 14.50
CA THR A 50 29.54 52.46 14.83
C THR A 50 29.85 50.97 14.84
N ILE A 51 30.75 50.55 13.95
CA ILE A 51 31.26 49.19 13.84
C ILE A 51 32.78 49.21 14.03
N SER A 52 33.29 48.21 14.73
CA SER A 52 34.70 48.11 15.11
C SER A 52 35.22 46.68 14.93
N LEU A 53 36.54 46.52 14.87
CA LEU A 53 37.15 45.19 14.72
C LEU A 53 36.83 44.26 15.89
N ILE A 54 36.67 44.80 17.11
CA ILE A 54 36.40 43.99 18.30
C ILE A 54 35.01 43.35 18.28
N ASP A 55 34.08 43.88 17.47
CA ASP A 55 32.73 43.33 17.32
C ASP A 55 32.75 41.97 16.62
N PHE A 56 33.83 41.65 15.90
CA PHE A 56 33.98 40.43 15.13
C PHE A 56 34.55 39.24 15.91
N TYR A 57 34.99 39.41 17.16
CA TYR A 57 35.54 38.28 17.93
C TYR A 57 34.54 37.13 18.07
N GLY A 58 34.90 35.97 17.54
CA GLY A 58 34.07 34.77 17.49
C GLY A 58 32.94 34.79 16.45
N ALA A 59 32.93 35.76 15.55
CA ALA A 59 31.97 35.81 14.45
C ALA A 59 32.19 34.65 13.46
N VAL A 60 31.09 34.19 12.87
CA VAL A 60 31.07 33.02 11.99
C VAL A 60 30.28 33.27 10.70
N ASN A 61 30.79 32.76 9.60
CA ASN A 61 30.11 32.73 8.31
C ASN A 61 29.27 31.45 8.14
N GLU A 62 28.33 31.21 9.06
CA GLU A 62 27.38 30.09 9.00
C GLU A 62 25.94 30.59 9.14
N ILE A 63 25.05 30.12 8.26
CA ILE A 63 23.62 30.39 8.36
C ILE A 63 22.98 29.27 9.18
N VAL A 64 22.48 29.59 10.38
CA VAL A 64 21.82 28.62 11.27
C VAL A 64 20.30 28.80 11.22
N ARG A 65 19.56 27.72 11.01
CA ARG A 65 18.08 27.72 11.02
C ARG A 65 17.53 26.52 11.80
N THR A 66 16.54 26.77 12.64
CA THR A 66 15.74 25.71 13.25
C THR A 66 14.64 25.25 12.29
N ILE A 67 14.47 23.95 12.13
CA ILE A 67 13.51 23.32 11.22
C ILE A 67 12.51 22.49 12.01
N THR A 68 11.25 22.95 12.06
CA THR A 68 10.13 22.20 12.65
C THR A 68 9.28 21.55 11.57
N THR A 69 8.94 22.31 10.53
CA THR A 69 8.15 21.88 9.36
C THR A 69 8.75 22.42 8.06
N GLY A 70 8.29 21.92 6.91
CA GLY A 70 8.67 22.45 5.60
C GLY A 70 10.03 21.97 5.06
N GLY A 71 10.43 22.56 3.94
CA GLY A 71 11.66 22.23 3.20
C GLY A 71 12.86 23.10 3.59
N LEU A 72 14.07 22.58 3.41
CA LEU A 72 15.31 23.29 3.76
C LEU A 72 15.52 24.50 2.86
N LYS A 73 15.33 24.33 1.54
CA LYS A 73 15.47 25.43 0.58
C LYS A 73 14.58 26.63 0.91
N ALA A 74 13.33 26.40 1.27
CA ALA A 74 12.42 27.48 1.66
C ALA A 74 12.91 28.16 2.95
N THR A 75 13.37 27.37 3.92
CA THR A 75 13.83 27.88 5.22
C THR A 75 15.12 28.69 5.11
N PHE A 76 16.04 28.32 4.21
CA PHE A 76 17.26 29.09 3.96
C PHE A 76 17.06 30.22 2.93
N GLY A 77 15.96 30.23 2.18
CA GLY A 77 15.62 31.29 1.23
C GLY A 77 16.76 31.58 0.24
N ALA A 78 17.13 32.86 0.11
CA ALA A 78 18.20 33.31 -0.78
C ALA A 78 19.57 32.67 -0.47
N PHE A 79 19.85 32.38 0.80
CA PHE A 79 21.12 31.77 1.22
C PHE A 79 21.32 30.37 0.66
N TRP A 80 20.25 29.68 0.23
CA TRP A 80 20.34 28.34 -0.35
C TRP A 80 21.34 28.26 -1.50
N ARG A 81 21.35 29.28 -2.37
CA ARG A 81 22.21 29.34 -3.57
C ARG A 81 23.56 30.00 -3.35
N GLN A 82 23.81 30.55 -2.16
CA GLN A 82 25.08 31.19 -1.82
C GLN A 82 26.09 30.16 -1.31
N ASN A 83 27.36 30.36 -1.64
CA ASN A 83 28.46 29.47 -1.24
C ASN A 83 28.88 29.72 0.21
N ILE A 84 27.92 29.55 1.13
CA ILE A 84 28.08 29.80 2.57
C ILE A 84 27.68 28.52 3.32
N PRO A 85 28.43 28.12 4.36
CA PRO A 85 28.02 27.06 5.29
C PRO A 85 26.62 27.24 5.86
N LYS A 86 25.88 26.15 5.96
CA LYS A 86 24.51 26.12 6.49
C LYS A 86 24.41 25.11 7.61
N ARG A 87 23.61 25.41 8.63
CA ARG A 87 23.24 24.48 9.70
C ARG A 87 21.75 24.47 9.90
N ALA A 88 21.17 23.28 9.84
CA ALA A 88 19.76 23.02 10.11
C ALA A 88 19.63 22.25 11.41
N ILE A 89 18.87 22.77 12.37
CA ILE A 89 18.66 22.15 13.68
C ILE A 89 17.22 21.65 13.77
N ILE A 90 17.02 20.38 14.09
CA ILE A 90 15.72 19.82 14.45
C ILE A 90 15.76 19.55 15.94
N ASN A 91 15.01 20.34 16.72
CA ASN A 91 15.03 20.28 18.18
C ASN A 91 14.46 18.95 18.73
N GLY A 92 14.88 18.60 19.94
CA GLY A 92 14.25 17.53 20.70
C GLY A 92 12.75 17.78 20.89
N GLY A 93 11.96 16.71 20.86
CA GLY A 93 10.49 16.78 20.91
C GLY A 93 9.81 17.13 19.58
N VAL A 94 10.56 17.48 18.53
CA VAL A 94 10.00 17.67 17.18
C VAL A 94 9.88 16.33 16.48
N THR A 95 8.67 15.97 16.04
CA THR A 95 8.44 14.87 15.09
C THR A 95 7.97 15.46 13.77
N ARG A 96 8.62 15.09 12.67
CA ARG A 96 8.28 15.59 11.33
C ARG A 96 8.24 14.49 10.27
N ALA A 97 7.48 14.77 9.22
CA ALA A 97 7.50 13.98 8.00
C ALA A 97 8.79 14.22 7.19
N LEU A 98 8.87 13.60 6.00
CA LEU A 98 9.95 13.68 5.03
C LEU A 98 10.74 15.01 5.07
N LEU A 99 12.06 14.88 5.22
CA LEU A 99 13.02 15.96 5.01
C LEU A 99 13.68 15.81 3.64
N THR A 100 13.46 16.78 2.76
CA THR A 100 14.17 16.83 1.48
C THR A 100 15.27 17.88 1.58
N ILE A 101 16.50 17.47 1.24
CA ILE A 101 17.63 18.36 0.99
C ILE A 101 17.62 18.62 -0.52
N GLU A 102 16.95 19.69 -0.93
CA GLU A 102 16.67 19.97 -2.33
C GLU A 102 17.95 20.20 -3.15
N SER A 103 17.85 20.22 -4.48
CA SER A 103 18.99 20.54 -5.35
C SER A 103 19.29 22.05 -5.38
N GLY A 104 20.44 22.41 -5.96
CA GLY A 104 20.84 23.81 -6.17
C GLY A 104 21.44 24.50 -4.95
N MET A 105 21.72 23.76 -3.88
CA MET A 105 22.48 24.26 -2.74
C MET A 105 23.94 24.51 -3.15
N LYS A 106 24.51 25.64 -2.73
CA LYS A 106 25.98 25.87 -2.72
C LYS A 106 26.52 25.82 -1.28
N GLY A 107 27.84 25.72 -1.12
CA GLY A 107 28.49 25.57 0.18
C GLY A 107 28.30 24.17 0.78
N THR A 108 28.21 24.12 2.11
CA THR A 108 28.02 22.90 2.90
C THR A 108 26.71 22.99 3.69
N LEU A 109 26.18 21.84 4.11
CA LEU A 109 25.05 21.77 5.04
C LEU A 109 25.34 20.75 6.14
N VAL A 110 25.20 21.19 7.38
CA VAL A 110 25.13 20.34 8.57
C VAL A 110 23.68 20.24 9.02
N ILE A 111 23.20 19.04 9.31
CA ILE A 111 21.89 18.78 9.90
C ILE A 111 22.10 18.18 11.27
N ASP A 112 21.72 18.90 12.32
CA ASP A 112 21.72 18.42 13.70
C ASP A 112 20.30 17.96 14.05
N ASN A 113 20.07 16.66 14.02
CA ASN A 113 18.77 16.07 14.32
C ASN A 113 18.72 15.58 15.77
N TYR A 114 18.05 16.32 16.65
CA TYR A 114 17.71 15.91 18.02
C TYR A 114 16.26 15.39 18.13
N GLY A 115 15.44 15.58 17.10
CA GLY A 115 14.06 15.12 17.02
C GLY A 115 13.88 13.81 16.24
N GLU A 116 12.70 13.61 15.66
CA GLU A 116 12.37 12.46 14.82
C GLU A 116 11.97 12.87 13.39
N ILE A 117 12.63 12.27 12.41
CA ILE A 117 12.28 12.37 10.99
C ILE A 117 11.69 11.03 10.53
N GLN A 118 10.43 11.04 10.10
CA GLN A 118 9.68 9.83 9.81
C GLN A 118 9.13 9.82 8.38
N GLY A 119 9.27 8.68 7.70
CA GLY A 119 8.53 8.40 6.48
C GLY A 119 7.08 8.01 6.77
N TYR A 120 6.17 8.27 5.84
CA TYR A 120 4.78 7.82 5.93
C TYR A 120 4.66 6.28 5.80
N GLY A 121 3.70 5.70 6.49
CA GLY A 121 3.38 4.29 6.38
C GLY A 121 2.72 3.99 5.03
N GLY A 122 3.08 2.88 4.41
CA GLY A 122 2.47 2.43 3.17
C GLY A 122 1.03 1.97 3.40
N SER A 123 0.12 2.34 2.50
CA SER A 123 -1.21 1.73 2.37
C SER A 123 -1.12 0.31 1.80
N GLU A 124 -2.23 -0.43 1.72
CA GLU A 124 -2.29 -1.83 1.24
C GLU A 124 -1.40 -2.08 0.00
N GLY A 125 -0.42 -2.97 0.14
CA GLY A 125 0.55 -3.34 -0.90
C GLY A 125 1.50 -2.22 -1.35
N ARG A 126 1.41 -1.01 -0.78
CA ARG A 126 2.23 0.15 -1.15
C ARG A 126 3.46 0.28 -0.27
N LYS A 127 4.52 0.82 -0.88
CA LYS A 127 5.79 1.09 -0.21
C LYS A 127 5.61 2.15 0.89
N GLY A 128 6.35 2.00 1.99
CA GLY A 128 6.53 3.08 2.96
C GLY A 128 7.32 4.26 2.37
N GLY A 129 7.02 5.46 2.86
CA GLY A 129 7.69 6.70 2.50
C GLY A 129 9.13 6.75 3.03
N ASP A 130 9.99 7.46 2.32
CA ASP A 130 11.37 7.70 2.75
C ASP A 130 11.40 8.82 3.81
N ALA A 131 12.36 8.81 4.73
CA ALA A 131 12.45 9.82 5.81
C ALA A 131 13.30 11.03 5.42
N VAL A 132 14.46 10.79 4.80
CA VAL A 132 15.34 11.84 4.27
C VAL A 132 15.67 11.58 2.81
N ILE A 133 15.50 12.58 1.95
CA ILE A 133 15.92 12.54 0.54
C ILE A 133 17.01 13.59 0.31
N VAL A 134 18.15 13.16 -0.22
CA VAL A 134 19.32 14.02 -0.45
C VAL A 134 19.54 14.25 -1.95
N ASP A 135 19.33 15.49 -2.41
CA ASP A 135 19.54 15.91 -3.81
C ASP A 135 20.65 16.98 -3.96
N SER A 136 21.34 17.33 -2.86
CA SER A 136 22.55 18.16 -2.85
C SER A 136 23.78 17.40 -2.33
N ALA A 137 24.98 17.93 -2.59
CA ALA A 137 26.25 17.38 -2.10
C ALA A 137 26.75 18.16 -0.87
N ASN A 138 27.85 17.70 -0.27
CA ASN A 138 28.51 18.33 0.88
C ASN A 138 27.61 18.40 2.11
N ILE A 139 26.93 17.29 2.39
CA ILE A 139 25.98 17.16 3.47
C ILE A 139 26.61 16.40 4.62
N THR A 140 26.46 16.91 5.84
CA THR A 140 26.74 16.18 7.08
C THR A 140 25.44 16.06 7.86
N ILE A 141 25.09 14.85 8.29
CA ILE A 141 23.91 14.58 9.13
C ILE A 141 24.42 14.07 10.48
N ASN A 142 24.25 14.88 11.51
CA ASN A 142 24.49 14.52 12.90
C ASN A 142 23.16 14.07 13.50
N ASN A 143 22.95 12.75 13.55
CA ASN A 143 21.72 12.19 14.11
C ASN A 143 21.90 11.88 15.59
N HIS A 144 21.27 12.66 16.45
CA HIS A 144 21.14 12.42 17.90
C HIS A 144 19.77 11.83 18.27
N GLY A 145 18.73 12.10 17.45
CA GLY A 145 17.38 11.58 17.61
C GLY A 145 17.10 10.37 16.73
N ALA A 146 16.02 10.39 15.95
CA ALA A 146 15.64 9.26 15.09
C ALA A 146 15.42 9.65 13.62
N ILE A 147 15.84 8.77 12.70
CA ILE A 147 15.52 8.82 11.28
C ILE A 147 14.92 7.47 10.87
N ARG A 148 13.63 7.45 10.52
CA ARG A 148 12.87 6.21 10.33
C ARG A 148 12.13 6.20 9.00
N GLY A 149 12.54 5.33 8.06
CA GLY A 149 11.73 5.05 6.88
C GLY A 149 10.36 4.49 7.29
N GLY A 150 9.31 4.82 6.55
CA GLY A 150 7.98 4.28 6.82
C GLY A 150 7.92 2.77 6.58
N GLY A 151 7.11 2.05 7.35
CA GLY A 151 6.80 0.65 7.09
C GLY A 151 5.97 0.48 5.82
N GLY A 152 6.20 -0.58 5.05
CA GLY A 152 5.36 -0.89 3.89
C GLY A 152 4.00 -1.47 4.29
N GLY A 153 2.97 -1.24 3.49
CA GLY A 153 1.65 -1.82 3.76
C GLY A 153 1.60 -3.31 3.44
N GLY A 154 0.82 -4.07 4.19
CA GLY A 154 0.61 -5.50 3.98
C GLY A 154 -0.14 -5.76 2.67
N GLY A 155 0.06 -6.92 2.09
CA GLY A 155 -0.57 -7.31 0.83
C GLY A 155 -2.01 -7.81 1.01
N ARG A 156 -2.83 -7.68 -0.02
CA ARG A 156 -4.19 -8.22 -0.06
C ARG A 156 -4.20 -9.74 0.05
N GLY A 157 -5.15 -10.30 0.81
CA GLY A 157 -5.40 -11.74 0.84
C GLY A 157 -5.89 -12.28 -0.51
N GLY A 158 -5.64 -13.55 -0.78
CA GLY A 158 -6.14 -14.21 -1.99
C GLY A 158 -7.65 -14.43 -1.96
N VAL A 159 -8.28 -14.49 -3.13
CA VAL A 159 -9.69 -14.87 -3.28
C VAL A 159 -9.81 -16.39 -3.13
N GLY A 160 -10.85 -16.86 -2.44
CA GLY A 160 -11.14 -18.29 -2.30
C GLY A 160 -11.51 -18.94 -3.64
N GLY A 161 -11.33 -20.26 -3.72
CA GLY A 161 -11.74 -21.04 -4.88
C GLY A 161 -13.26 -21.18 -5.01
N ARG A 162 -13.77 -21.39 -6.23
CA ARG A 162 -15.20 -21.57 -6.48
C ARG A 162 -15.72 -22.89 -5.89
N GLY A 163 -16.98 -22.87 -5.48
CA GLY A 163 -17.71 -24.05 -5.03
C GLY A 163 -18.72 -24.53 -6.07
N ARG A 164 -19.07 -25.80 -5.97
CA ARG A 164 -20.11 -26.46 -6.77
C ARG A 164 -20.93 -27.37 -5.86
N TYR A 165 -22.24 -27.38 -6.06
CA TYR A 165 -23.12 -28.37 -5.44
C TYR A 165 -24.23 -28.79 -6.40
N VAL A 166 -24.74 -30.01 -6.20
CA VAL A 166 -25.89 -30.51 -6.94
C VAL A 166 -27.15 -30.19 -6.16
N GLN A 167 -28.08 -29.48 -6.80
CA GLN A 167 -29.45 -29.38 -6.34
C GLN A 167 -30.25 -30.49 -7.03
N ARG A 168 -31.01 -31.28 -6.25
CA ARG A 168 -31.79 -32.41 -6.74
C ARG A 168 -33.21 -32.32 -6.22
N GLU A 169 -34.16 -32.70 -7.07
CA GLU A 169 -35.59 -32.77 -6.72
C GLU A 169 -36.20 -34.07 -7.23
N PRO A 170 -36.88 -34.87 -6.39
CA PRO A 170 -36.88 -34.76 -4.92
C PRO A 170 -35.47 -34.90 -4.32
N PHE A 171 -35.28 -34.54 -3.05
CA PHE A 171 -33.96 -34.60 -2.41
C PHE A 171 -33.34 -36.00 -2.50
N SER A 172 -34.17 -37.04 -2.39
CA SER A 172 -33.81 -38.45 -2.62
C SER A 172 -34.94 -39.18 -3.35
N GLY A 173 -34.63 -40.33 -3.97
CA GLY A 173 -35.62 -41.14 -4.68
C GLY A 173 -36.17 -40.48 -5.95
N GLU A 174 -37.33 -40.93 -6.40
CA GLU A 174 -37.99 -40.49 -7.62
C GLU A 174 -39.43 -40.07 -7.30
N ILE A 175 -40.00 -39.17 -8.11
CA ILE A 175 -41.38 -38.70 -7.95
C ILE A 175 -42.23 -39.13 -9.12
N TYR A 176 -43.47 -39.53 -8.81
CA TYR A 176 -44.52 -39.82 -9.79
C TYR A 176 -45.85 -39.35 -9.23
N THR A 177 -46.53 -38.45 -9.93
CA THR A 177 -47.85 -37.94 -9.52
C THR A 177 -48.74 -37.70 -10.74
N GLN A 178 -50.03 -38.05 -10.66
CA GLN A 178 -50.98 -37.88 -11.78
C GLN A 178 -52.24 -37.07 -11.45
N THR A 179 -52.36 -36.49 -10.26
CA THR A 179 -53.62 -35.86 -9.80
C THR A 179 -53.54 -34.33 -9.70
N THR A 180 -52.70 -33.77 -8.83
CA THR A 180 -52.77 -32.31 -8.52
C THR A 180 -51.49 -31.52 -8.81
N ARG A 181 -50.37 -32.20 -9.13
CA ARG A 181 -49.10 -31.60 -9.61
C ARG A 181 -48.38 -32.53 -10.58
N TYR A 182 -49.09 -32.91 -11.65
CA TYR A 182 -48.71 -33.94 -12.62
C TYR A 182 -47.20 -33.93 -12.93
N THR A 183 -46.52 -35.01 -12.55
CA THR A 183 -45.06 -35.17 -12.68
C THR A 183 -44.76 -36.60 -13.07
N ASP A 184 -44.40 -36.83 -14.32
CA ASP A 184 -44.03 -38.11 -14.88
C ASP A 184 -43.22 -37.92 -16.17
N PHE A 185 -42.63 -39.02 -16.64
CA PHE A 185 -42.19 -39.17 -18.01
C PHE A 185 -43.09 -40.21 -18.68
N SER A 186 -43.77 -39.85 -19.76
CA SER A 186 -44.69 -40.75 -20.46
C SER A 186 -44.23 -41.08 -21.89
N GLU A 187 -44.30 -42.35 -22.26
CA GLU A 187 -44.04 -42.86 -23.60
C GLU A 187 -45.34 -43.39 -24.22
N GLU A 188 -45.75 -42.82 -25.36
CA GLU A 188 -46.94 -43.23 -26.12
C GLU A 188 -46.53 -44.12 -27.29
N ALA A 189 -46.99 -45.38 -27.28
CA ALA A 189 -46.74 -46.35 -28.33
C ALA A 189 -47.76 -46.24 -29.48
N VAL A 190 -47.68 -45.15 -30.26
CA VAL A 190 -48.34 -45.00 -31.58
C VAL A 190 -47.36 -45.32 -32.72
N SER A 191 -47.77 -45.15 -33.99
CA SER A 191 -46.91 -45.32 -35.17
C SER A 191 -45.65 -44.46 -35.15
N THR A 192 -45.69 -43.30 -34.50
CA THR A 192 -44.55 -42.43 -34.17
C THR A 192 -44.46 -42.23 -32.66
N ARG A 193 -43.51 -42.87 -31.97
CA ARG A 193 -43.42 -42.78 -30.50
C ARG A 193 -43.35 -41.31 -30.03
N ILE A 194 -44.24 -40.92 -29.12
CA ILE A 194 -44.23 -39.59 -28.51
C ILE A 194 -43.75 -39.72 -27.07
N PHE A 195 -42.75 -38.93 -26.71
CA PHE A 195 -42.23 -38.81 -25.36
C PHE A 195 -42.66 -37.46 -24.79
N ARG A 196 -43.24 -37.47 -23.58
CA ARG A 196 -43.60 -36.24 -22.85
C ARG A 196 -42.98 -36.27 -21.47
N LEU A 197 -42.46 -35.13 -21.04
CA LEU A 197 -42.00 -34.89 -19.69
C LEU A 197 -42.85 -33.79 -19.07
N THR A 198 -43.52 -34.12 -17.98
CA THR A 198 -44.30 -33.15 -17.20
C THR A 198 -43.65 -32.99 -15.83
N TRP A 199 -43.56 -31.75 -15.35
CA TRP A 199 -43.03 -31.46 -14.01
C TRP A 199 -43.90 -30.43 -13.31
N GLY A 200 -44.42 -30.78 -12.14
CA GLY A 200 -45.22 -29.87 -11.30
C GLY A 200 -46.52 -29.40 -11.96
N GLY A 201 -47.10 -30.18 -12.87
CA GLY A 201 -48.32 -29.84 -13.60
C GLY A 201 -48.11 -29.15 -14.97
N ALA A 202 -46.86 -28.86 -15.35
CA ALA A 202 -46.55 -28.24 -16.65
C ALA A 202 -45.74 -29.18 -17.55
N GLN A 203 -46.10 -29.27 -18.83
CA GLN A 203 -45.30 -29.98 -19.82
C GLN A 203 -44.00 -29.20 -20.05
N VAL A 204 -42.86 -29.78 -19.67
CA VAL A 204 -41.55 -29.12 -19.78
C VAL A 204 -40.80 -29.51 -21.06
N TRP A 205 -41.18 -30.63 -21.68
CA TRP A 205 -40.57 -31.11 -22.92
C TRP A 205 -41.44 -32.17 -23.61
N GLN A 206 -41.38 -32.20 -24.94
CA GLN A 206 -41.97 -33.24 -25.77
C GLN A 206 -41.09 -33.49 -26.99
N SER A 207 -40.96 -34.74 -27.42
CA SER A 207 -40.29 -35.09 -28.67
C SER A 207 -40.88 -36.34 -29.31
N GLN A 208 -40.72 -36.44 -30.63
CA GLN A 208 -40.98 -37.64 -31.43
C GLN A 208 -39.70 -38.46 -31.67
N THR A 209 -38.55 -37.95 -31.24
CA THR A 209 -37.26 -38.67 -31.22
C THR A 209 -36.97 -39.20 -29.82
N ASN A 210 -36.37 -40.39 -29.74
CA ASN A 210 -36.12 -41.11 -28.49
C ASN A 210 -35.55 -40.19 -27.39
N PHE A 211 -36.12 -40.27 -26.19
CA PHE A 211 -35.47 -39.77 -24.99
C PHE A 211 -34.18 -40.59 -24.82
N LEU A 212 -33.06 -40.01 -25.24
CA LEU A 212 -31.76 -40.68 -25.22
C LEU A 212 -31.49 -41.10 -23.77
N ASN A 213 -31.45 -42.42 -23.58
CA ASN A 213 -31.37 -43.08 -22.27
C ASN A 213 -30.33 -42.46 -21.32
N PRO A 214 -30.59 -42.39 -20.00
CA PRO A 214 -31.87 -42.31 -19.29
C PRO A 214 -32.17 -40.88 -18.82
N SER A 215 -31.64 -39.84 -19.50
CA SER A 215 -31.77 -38.46 -19.02
C SER A 215 -31.81 -37.41 -20.13
N ALA A 216 -32.46 -36.27 -19.88
CA ALA A 216 -32.46 -35.12 -20.78
C ALA A 216 -32.16 -33.81 -20.05
N ALA A 217 -31.34 -32.95 -20.66
CA ALA A 217 -31.04 -31.61 -20.18
C ALA A 217 -32.04 -30.59 -20.77
N ILE A 218 -32.92 -30.05 -19.92
CA ILE A 218 -34.02 -29.18 -20.32
C ILE A 218 -34.08 -28.00 -19.33
N GLY A 219 -34.00 -26.76 -19.82
CA GLY A 219 -34.14 -25.56 -18.99
C GLY A 219 -33.13 -25.46 -17.83
N GLY A 220 -31.90 -25.94 -18.02
CA GLY A 220 -30.85 -25.94 -17.00
C GLY A 220 -30.94 -27.07 -15.95
N TRP A 221 -31.89 -27.99 -16.12
CA TRP A 221 -32.04 -29.19 -15.30
C TRP A 221 -31.80 -30.45 -16.11
N THR A 222 -31.18 -31.45 -15.50
CA THR A 222 -31.10 -32.82 -16.02
C THR A 222 -32.20 -33.64 -15.39
N TYR A 223 -33.20 -34.02 -16.18
CA TYR A 223 -34.28 -34.93 -15.79
C TYR A 223 -33.86 -36.35 -16.10
N VAL A 224 -34.12 -37.28 -15.17
CA VAL A 224 -33.74 -38.69 -15.30
C VAL A 224 -34.99 -39.55 -15.21
N LYS A 225 -35.18 -40.41 -16.21
CA LYS A 225 -36.26 -41.42 -16.23
C LYS A 225 -35.98 -42.48 -15.17
N GLY A 226 -36.92 -42.64 -14.25
CA GLY A 226 -36.88 -43.61 -13.16
C GLY A 226 -37.71 -44.86 -13.46
N SER A 227 -38.23 -45.48 -12.40
CA SER A 227 -38.97 -46.74 -12.47
C SER A 227 -40.30 -46.58 -13.22
N LEU A 228 -40.71 -47.61 -13.95
CA LEU A 228 -42.05 -47.70 -14.52
C LEU A 228 -43.08 -47.73 -13.38
N ARG A 229 -44.10 -46.87 -13.46
CA ARG A 229 -45.16 -46.78 -12.44
C ARG A 229 -46.52 -47.18 -12.95
N ARG A 230 -46.79 -46.96 -14.23
CA ARG A 230 -48.09 -47.26 -14.84
C ARG A 230 -47.92 -47.65 -16.31
N THR A 231 -48.72 -48.62 -16.71
CA THR A 231 -48.98 -48.95 -18.12
C THR A 231 -50.48 -48.94 -18.32
N THR A 232 -50.97 -48.27 -19.37
CA THR A 232 -52.40 -48.35 -19.71
C THR A 232 -52.78 -49.79 -20.10
N PRO A 233 -54.03 -50.22 -19.86
CA PRO A 233 -54.49 -51.56 -20.24
C PRO A 233 -54.22 -51.90 -21.70
N SER A 234 -54.05 -53.19 -22.00
CA SER A 234 -53.70 -53.69 -23.33
C SER A 234 -54.63 -53.25 -24.44
N TRP A 235 -55.89 -52.96 -24.10
CA TRP A 235 -57.00 -52.55 -24.97
C TRP A 235 -57.08 -51.04 -25.22
N GLN A 236 -56.32 -50.22 -24.48
CA GLN A 236 -56.31 -48.77 -24.65
C GLN A 236 -55.23 -48.37 -25.67
N TYR A 237 -55.64 -47.72 -26.76
CA TYR A 237 -54.75 -47.19 -27.80
C TYR A 237 -54.73 -45.65 -27.77
N PRO A 238 -53.55 -45.00 -27.69
CA PRO A 238 -52.23 -45.62 -27.56
C PRO A 238 -51.96 -46.24 -26.20
N ARG A 239 -51.04 -47.21 -26.17
CA ARG A 239 -50.46 -47.67 -24.91
C ARG A 239 -49.52 -46.60 -24.36
N ILE A 240 -49.74 -46.19 -23.11
CA ILE A 240 -48.92 -45.19 -22.42
C ILE A 240 -48.16 -45.87 -21.28
N TYR A 241 -46.85 -45.69 -21.28
CA TYR A 241 -45.96 -46.09 -20.19
C TYR A 241 -45.53 -44.84 -19.43
N SER A 242 -45.93 -44.71 -18.16
CA SER A 242 -45.52 -43.60 -17.31
C SER A 242 -44.49 -44.05 -16.28
N TYR A 243 -43.39 -43.30 -16.23
CA TYR A 243 -42.25 -43.53 -15.36
C TYR A 243 -42.17 -42.42 -14.31
N ALA A 244 -41.65 -42.77 -13.13
CA ALA A 244 -41.20 -41.79 -12.16
C ALA A 244 -40.01 -40.99 -12.71
N VAL A 245 -39.77 -39.82 -12.16
CA VAL A 245 -38.70 -38.91 -12.60
C VAL A 245 -38.03 -38.27 -11.40
N TYR A 246 -36.76 -37.91 -11.54
CA TYR A 246 -36.13 -36.89 -10.69
C TYR A 246 -35.35 -35.93 -11.57
N ARG A 247 -35.08 -34.73 -11.06
CA ARG A 247 -34.22 -33.76 -11.74
C ARG A 247 -33.07 -33.32 -10.87
N SER A 248 -31.98 -32.95 -11.50
CA SER A 248 -30.83 -32.35 -10.83
C SER A 248 -30.22 -31.23 -11.65
N ARG A 249 -29.61 -30.26 -10.98
CA ARG A 249 -28.79 -29.24 -11.63
C ARG A 249 -27.56 -28.97 -10.79
N THR A 250 -26.50 -28.57 -11.48
CA THR A 250 -25.28 -28.12 -10.84
C THR A 250 -25.34 -26.61 -10.64
N ASN A 251 -25.18 -26.16 -9.40
CA ASN A 251 -25.03 -24.74 -9.05
C ASN A 251 -23.59 -24.45 -8.67
N TYR A 252 -23.12 -23.25 -9.02
CA TYR A 252 -21.80 -22.75 -8.68
C TYR A 252 -21.91 -21.59 -7.69
N THR A 253 -20.90 -21.49 -6.83
CA THR A 253 -20.79 -20.43 -5.83
C THR A 253 -19.42 -19.76 -5.95
N HIS A 254 -19.39 -18.47 -5.64
CA HIS A 254 -18.17 -17.69 -5.64
C HIS A 254 -17.35 -17.98 -4.38
N GLY A 255 -16.03 -18.00 -4.55
CA GLY A 255 -15.12 -18.01 -3.41
C GLY A 255 -15.15 -16.68 -2.66
N GLY A 256 -14.75 -16.73 -1.40
CA GLY A 256 -14.75 -15.58 -0.53
C GLY A 256 -13.70 -14.54 -0.93
N THR A 257 -14.01 -13.26 -0.74
CA THR A 257 -13.09 -12.17 -1.05
C THR A 257 -11.90 -12.16 -0.09
N GLY A 258 -10.69 -11.91 -0.60
CA GLY A 258 -9.50 -11.75 0.24
C GLY A 258 -9.59 -10.54 1.17
N GLY A 259 -8.95 -10.65 2.34
CA GLY A 259 -8.88 -9.58 3.32
C GLY A 259 -7.99 -8.42 2.85
N VAL A 260 -8.37 -7.20 3.23
CA VAL A 260 -7.59 -5.98 2.98
C VAL A 260 -6.28 -6.04 3.77
N GLY A 261 -5.16 -5.73 3.12
CA GLY A 261 -3.85 -5.63 3.76
C GLY A 261 -3.73 -4.43 4.72
N GLY A 262 -2.97 -4.61 5.80
CA GLY A 262 -2.81 -3.60 6.85
C GLY A 262 -1.89 -2.44 6.45
N ARG A 263 -2.06 -1.26 7.05
CA ARG A 263 -1.20 -0.09 6.85
C ARG A 263 0.12 -0.23 7.61
N GLY A 264 1.24 0.16 6.98
CA GLY A 264 2.54 0.25 7.64
C GLY A 264 2.61 1.36 8.69
N GLN A 265 3.56 1.26 9.61
CA GLN A 265 3.86 2.30 10.60
C GLN A 265 4.52 3.51 9.94
N GLY A 266 4.20 4.73 10.37
CA GLY A 266 4.73 5.95 9.76
C GLY A 266 4.43 7.22 10.53
N TYR A 267 4.80 8.37 9.95
CA TYR A 267 4.46 9.69 10.48
C TYR A 267 2.95 9.84 10.74
N GLY A 268 2.60 10.06 12.01
CA GLY A 268 1.20 10.14 12.47
C GLY A 268 0.39 8.85 12.28
N GLN A 269 1.04 7.71 12.01
CA GLN A 269 0.39 6.47 11.59
C GLN A 269 0.89 5.28 12.40
N GLY A 270 0.02 4.74 13.27
CA GLY A 270 0.26 3.43 13.88
C GLY A 270 0.22 2.30 12.86
N LYS A 271 1.01 1.25 13.13
CA LYS A 271 0.98 -0.03 12.40
C LYS A 271 -0.41 -0.64 12.48
N GLN A 272 -0.92 -1.16 11.36
CA GLN A 272 -2.20 -1.87 11.32
C GLN A 272 -2.03 -3.27 10.75
N ASN A 273 -2.76 -4.22 11.33
CA ASN A 273 -2.82 -5.60 10.84
C ASN A 273 -3.79 -5.71 9.65
N GLY A 274 -3.61 -6.74 8.85
CA GLY A 274 -4.54 -7.06 7.77
C GLY A 274 -5.84 -7.62 8.31
N SER A 275 -6.93 -7.38 7.58
CA SER A 275 -8.24 -7.93 7.91
C SER A 275 -8.36 -9.39 7.47
N ALA A 276 -9.26 -10.14 8.11
CA ALA A 276 -9.54 -11.50 7.68
C ALA A 276 -10.26 -11.51 6.32
N GLY A 277 -10.01 -12.52 5.49
CA GLY A 277 -10.80 -12.76 4.29
C GLY A 277 -12.24 -13.17 4.62
N ARG A 278 -13.16 -12.97 3.68
CA ARG A 278 -14.57 -13.34 3.84
C ARG A 278 -14.79 -14.79 3.45
N ASP A 279 -15.85 -15.41 3.96
CA ASP A 279 -16.23 -16.76 3.56
C ASP A 279 -16.79 -16.78 2.14
N GLY A 280 -16.61 -17.90 1.46
CA GLY A 280 -17.23 -18.17 0.17
C GLY A 280 -18.66 -18.68 0.33
N GLY A 281 -19.35 -18.84 -0.79
CA GLY A 281 -20.64 -19.55 -0.80
C GLY A 281 -20.48 -21.05 -0.50
N ARG A 282 -21.60 -21.80 -0.55
CA ARG A 282 -21.63 -23.25 -0.30
C ARG A 282 -20.54 -23.98 -1.10
N ASN A 283 -19.74 -24.81 -0.41
CA ASN A 283 -18.62 -25.58 -0.96
C ASN A 283 -17.49 -24.76 -1.61
N ALA A 284 -17.55 -23.42 -1.54
CA ALA A 284 -16.49 -22.55 -2.00
C ALA A 284 -15.47 -22.32 -0.89
N GLY A 285 -14.27 -21.92 -1.27
CA GLY A 285 -13.22 -21.60 -0.33
C GLY A 285 -13.37 -20.20 0.26
N ARG A 286 -12.88 -20.03 1.49
CA ARG A 286 -12.74 -18.74 2.17
C ARG A 286 -11.60 -17.91 1.56
N GLY A 287 -11.76 -16.59 1.54
CA GLY A 287 -10.68 -15.66 1.20
C GLY A 287 -9.55 -15.70 2.21
N GLY A 288 -8.31 -15.52 1.74
CA GLY A 288 -7.14 -15.42 2.59
C GLY A 288 -7.15 -14.12 3.40
N ALA A 289 -6.51 -14.12 4.58
CA ALA A 289 -6.33 -12.89 5.36
C ALA A 289 -5.37 -11.92 4.65
N GLY A 290 -5.61 -10.62 4.79
CA GLY A 290 -4.66 -9.59 4.41
C GLY A 290 -3.39 -9.69 5.26
N GLY A 291 -2.24 -9.34 4.69
CA GLY A 291 -0.99 -9.28 5.42
C GLY A 291 -0.94 -8.07 6.34
N ASN A 292 -0.16 -8.15 7.42
CA ASN A 292 0.04 -7.02 8.33
C ASN A 292 0.95 -5.97 7.70
N GLY A 293 0.73 -4.69 8.03
CA GLY A 293 1.70 -3.64 7.70
C GLY A 293 3.03 -3.86 8.41
N GLY A 294 4.12 -3.35 7.84
CA GLY A 294 5.46 -3.38 8.44
C GLY A 294 5.63 -2.33 9.54
N GLY A 295 6.54 -2.59 10.49
CA GLY A 295 7.08 -1.54 11.36
C GLY A 295 8.03 -0.60 10.60
N TRP A 296 8.72 0.30 11.31
CA TRP A 296 9.67 1.24 10.73
C TRP A 296 10.63 0.60 9.74
N ALA A 297 10.57 1.05 8.47
CA ALA A 297 11.33 0.59 7.32
C ALA A 297 11.27 -0.92 7.01
N GLN A 298 10.34 -1.65 7.63
CA GLN A 298 10.10 -3.05 7.34
C GLN A 298 9.12 -3.22 6.19
N THR A 299 9.28 -4.29 5.42
CA THR A 299 8.35 -4.69 4.38
C THR A 299 7.05 -5.20 5.02
N GLY A 300 5.90 -4.85 4.43
CA GLY A 300 4.61 -5.42 4.82
C GLY A 300 4.54 -6.90 4.51
N ILE A 301 3.81 -7.66 5.33
CA ILE A 301 3.67 -9.10 5.14
C ILE A 301 2.79 -9.38 3.91
N ARG A 302 3.07 -10.47 3.20
CA ARG A 302 2.23 -10.97 2.12
C ARG A 302 0.83 -11.35 2.64
N GLY A 303 -0.21 -11.08 1.86
CA GLY A 303 -1.53 -11.65 2.13
C GLY A 303 -1.49 -13.19 2.05
N ARG A 304 -2.30 -13.87 2.85
CA ARG A 304 -2.42 -15.33 2.77
C ARG A 304 -3.19 -15.72 1.52
N THR A 305 -2.85 -16.88 0.94
CA THR A 305 -3.62 -17.52 -0.14
C THR A 305 -5.03 -17.83 0.35
N GLY A 306 -6.03 -17.73 -0.53
CA GLY A 306 -7.37 -18.22 -0.23
C GLY A 306 -7.41 -19.74 -0.05
N ALA A 307 -8.48 -20.25 0.54
CA ALA A 307 -8.74 -21.69 0.57
C ALA A 307 -9.35 -22.14 -0.76
N ASN A 308 -9.06 -23.37 -1.19
CA ASN A 308 -9.69 -23.95 -2.37
C ASN A 308 -11.18 -24.22 -2.11
N GLY A 309 -11.99 -24.11 -3.16
CA GLY A 309 -13.33 -24.70 -3.16
C GLY A 309 -13.29 -26.06 -3.82
N ASN A 310 -14.39 -26.80 -3.76
CA ASN A 310 -14.45 -28.14 -4.37
C ASN A 310 -14.52 -28.13 -5.92
N SER A 311 -14.61 -26.96 -6.55
CA SER A 311 -14.68 -26.83 -8.02
C SER A 311 -13.73 -25.78 -8.59
N GLY A 312 -12.73 -25.35 -7.83
CA GLY A 312 -11.75 -24.38 -8.31
C GLY A 312 -10.68 -24.07 -7.27
N GLY A 313 -9.47 -23.79 -7.75
CA GLY A 313 -8.35 -23.35 -6.93
C GLY A 313 -8.52 -21.90 -6.44
N ALA A 314 -7.92 -21.60 -5.31
CA ALA A 314 -7.83 -20.24 -4.77
C ALA A 314 -6.73 -19.42 -5.44
N SER A 315 -6.79 -18.10 -5.31
CA SER A 315 -5.69 -17.22 -5.71
C SER A 315 -4.68 -17.03 -4.57
N GLN A 316 -3.42 -16.79 -4.92
CA GLN A 316 -2.40 -16.35 -3.97
C GLN A 316 -2.71 -14.95 -3.44
N GLY A 317 -2.26 -14.66 -2.23
CA GLY A 317 -2.25 -13.29 -1.71
C GLY A 317 -1.14 -12.44 -2.32
N ALA A 318 -1.40 -11.14 -2.42
CA ALA A 318 -0.46 -10.16 -2.96
C ALA A 318 0.70 -9.94 -1.99
N TYR A 319 1.87 -9.57 -2.53
CA TYR A 319 3.01 -9.13 -1.74
C TYR A 319 2.71 -7.82 -1.01
N GLY A 320 3.29 -7.67 0.19
CA GLY A 320 3.29 -6.38 0.86
C GLY A 320 4.29 -5.41 0.21
N GLY A 321 4.07 -4.12 0.45
CA GLY A 321 4.98 -3.07 0.02
C GLY A 321 6.29 -3.09 0.80
N ARG A 322 7.38 -2.67 0.17
CA ARG A 322 8.69 -2.55 0.84
C ARG A 322 8.68 -1.41 1.85
N GLY A 323 9.51 -1.51 2.89
CA GLY A 323 9.80 -0.36 3.74
C GLY A 323 10.51 0.78 3.01
N GLY A 324 10.30 1.99 3.51
CA GLY A 324 10.97 3.21 3.12
C GLY A 324 12.45 3.23 3.47
N TRP A 325 13.20 4.12 2.82
CA TRP A 325 14.58 4.40 3.17
C TRP A 325 14.63 5.36 4.36
N ALA A 326 15.61 5.17 5.24
CA ALA A 326 15.89 6.19 6.25
C ALA A 326 16.50 7.41 5.56
N ILE A 327 17.53 7.19 4.75
CA ILE A 327 18.23 8.24 4.00
C ILE A 327 18.43 7.74 2.57
N LYS A 328 18.01 8.53 1.59
CA LYS A 328 18.11 8.19 0.17
C LYS A 328 18.73 9.33 -0.63
N LYS A 329 19.88 9.08 -1.25
CA LYS A 329 20.48 9.96 -2.25
C LYS A 329 19.72 9.82 -3.57
N LYS A 330 19.38 10.95 -4.17
CA LYS A 330 18.66 10.99 -5.46
C LYS A 330 19.59 10.73 -6.65
N LYS A 331 20.89 11.02 -6.51
CA LYS A 331 21.92 10.84 -7.54
C LYS A 331 23.15 10.14 -6.95
N LYS A 332 23.80 9.29 -7.75
CA LYS A 332 25.11 8.72 -7.43
C LYS A 332 26.15 9.85 -7.29
N GLY A 333 27.14 9.69 -6.42
CA GLY A 333 28.23 10.66 -6.22
C GLY A 333 27.92 11.85 -5.30
N ARG A 334 26.78 11.87 -4.60
CA ARG A 334 26.55 12.85 -3.52
C ARG A 334 27.30 12.44 -2.26
N ASN A 335 28.27 13.28 -1.86
CA ASN A 335 29.01 13.11 -0.60
C ASN A 335 28.08 13.49 0.56
N VAL A 336 27.75 12.48 1.37
CA VAL A 336 26.93 12.61 2.58
C VAL A 336 27.67 11.90 3.69
N THR A 337 28.08 12.65 4.71
CA THR A 337 28.65 12.11 5.95
C THR A 337 27.52 11.96 6.96
N ILE A 338 27.45 10.81 7.64
CA ILE A 338 26.41 10.53 8.63
C ILE A 338 27.10 10.18 9.94
N ASN A 339 26.96 11.05 10.93
CA ASN A 339 27.42 10.84 12.29
C ASN A 339 26.20 10.41 13.12
N ASN A 340 26.05 9.12 13.37
CA ASN A 340 24.89 8.59 14.06
C ASN A 340 25.19 8.28 15.53
N LEU A 341 24.56 9.05 16.41
CA LEU A 341 24.51 8.83 17.87
C LEU A 341 23.10 8.42 18.34
N GLY A 342 22.10 8.49 17.46
CA GLY A 342 20.72 8.10 17.70
C GLY A 342 20.28 6.85 16.93
N THR A 343 19.00 6.79 16.57
CA THR A 343 18.40 5.64 15.85
C THR A 343 18.25 5.89 14.36
N ILE A 344 18.66 4.93 13.52
CA ILE A 344 18.33 4.90 12.09
C ILE A 344 17.57 3.60 11.79
N ASN A 345 16.30 3.70 11.40
CA ASN A 345 15.52 2.56 10.90
C ASN A 345 15.34 2.66 9.39
N GLY A 346 16.03 1.79 8.67
CA GLY A 346 15.90 1.64 7.23
C GLY A 346 17.21 1.70 6.50
N ARG A 347 17.15 1.44 5.20
CA ARG A 347 18.34 1.46 4.36
C ARG A 347 18.86 2.88 4.15
N ILE A 348 20.16 2.96 3.88
CA ILE A 348 20.87 4.17 3.44
C ILE A 348 21.44 3.87 2.05
N ALA A 349 21.19 4.75 1.08
CA ALA A 349 21.80 4.71 -0.27
C ALA A 349 22.17 6.11 -0.71
#